data_AF-A0A3M1LJG7-F1
#
_entry.id   AF-A0A3M1LJG7-F1
#
_cell.length_a   1.000
_cell.length_b   1.000
_cell.length_c   1.000
_cell.angle_alpha   90.00
_cell.angle_beta   90.00
_cell.angle_gamma   90.00
#
_symmetry.space_group_name_H-M   'P 1'
#
loop_
_entity.id
_entity.type
_entity.pdbx_description
1 polymer ?
#
loop_
_entity_poly.entity_id
_entity_poly.type
_entity_poly.pdbx_seq_one_letter_code
_entity_poly.pdbx_strand_id
1 'polypeptide(L)'
;MEHLPEGYGYRPYQWLGYRSFPPFAKGSRTALRPYAEPQLVLARTPDTGLSWEGGLNLGLEGEWRITPKWRLLGAIGSGPHYLALRTRLQARGFIFSDNFTLGTALRLPSGLWLSGALRFRHISNAGLQSPNKGIDNWFLLLGFRKALNR
;
A
#
# COMPACT_ATOMS: atom_id res chain seq x y z
N MET A 1 -1.75 9.80 9.79
CA MET A 1 -2.51 11.02 9.50
C MET A 1 -1.49 12.12 9.32
N GLU A 2 -1.50 12.78 8.17
CA GLU A 2 -0.58 13.88 7.87
C GLU A 2 -1.29 15.21 8.09
N HIS A 3 -0.59 16.19 8.65
CA HIS A 3 -1.14 17.54 8.79
C HIS A 3 -0.80 18.34 7.55
N LEU A 4 -1.83 18.72 6.79
CA LEU A 4 -1.62 19.52 5.59
C LEU A 4 -1.50 21.01 5.95
N PRO A 5 -0.69 21.80 5.21
CA PRO A 5 -0.56 23.25 5.39
C PRO A 5 -1.87 24.04 5.32
N GLU A 6 -2.91 23.46 4.74
CA GLU A 6 -4.27 24.00 4.62
C GLU A 6 -5.05 23.97 5.94
N GLY A 7 -4.45 23.47 7.03
CA GLY A 7 -5.05 23.52 8.37
C GLY A 7 -5.97 22.35 8.69
N TYR A 8 -5.95 21.29 7.89
CA TYR A 8 -6.69 20.05 8.16
C TYR A 8 -5.80 18.82 7.97
N GLY A 9 -6.22 17.70 8.56
CA GLY A 9 -5.49 16.45 8.44
C GLY A 9 -5.93 15.62 7.23
N TYR A 10 -4.96 15.11 6.48
CA TYR A 10 -5.20 14.14 5.41
C TYR A 10 -5.48 12.76 6.03
N ARG A 11 -6.70 12.27 5.80
CA ARG A 11 -7.20 10.97 6.30
C ARG A 11 -7.74 10.12 5.15
N PRO A 12 -6.86 9.49 4.36
CA PRO A 12 -7.26 8.63 3.27
C PRO A 12 -7.77 7.26 3.75
N TYR A 13 -8.74 6.72 3.03
CA TYR A 13 -9.17 5.32 3.09
C TYR A 13 -8.66 4.60 1.84
N GLN A 14 -7.94 3.50 2.04
CA GLN A 14 -7.30 2.76 0.94
C GLN A 14 -7.99 1.41 0.73
N TRP A 15 -8.39 1.18 -0.51
CA TRP A 15 -8.82 -0.11 -1.04
C TRP A 15 -7.71 -0.63 -1.94
N LEU A 16 -7.36 -1.91 -1.82
CA LEU A 16 -6.34 -2.51 -2.64
C LEU A 16 -6.66 -3.96 -2.97
N GLY A 17 -6.28 -4.38 -4.18
CA GLY A 17 -6.15 -5.78 -4.54
C GLY A 17 -4.70 -6.20 -4.41
N TYR A 18 -4.42 -7.44 -4.02
CA TYR A 18 -3.05 -7.91 -3.82
C TYR A 18 -2.81 -9.22 -4.55
N ARG A 19 -1.87 -9.23 -5.49
CA ARG A 19 -1.50 -10.42 -6.25
C ARG A 19 -0.01 -10.72 -6.13
N SER A 20 0.30 -11.78 -5.40
CA SER A 20 1.64 -12.37 -5.38
C SER A 20 1.87 -13.28 -6.58
N PHE A 21 3.09 -13.26 -7.09
CA PHE A 21 3.56 -14.12 -8.17
C PHE A 21 4.49 -15.21 -7.62
N PRO A 22 4.91 -16.19 -8.46
CA PRO A 22 5.85 -17.22 -8.05
C PRO A 22 7.14 -16.62 -7.44
N PRO A 23 7.71 -17.25 -6.40
CA PRO A 23 8.87 -16.71 -5.72
C PRO A 23 10.12 -16.74 -6.61
N PHE A 24 10.92 -15.67 -6.52
CA PHE A 24 12.28 -15.66 -7.07
C PHE A 24 13.23 -16.52 -6.24
N ALA A 25 13.03 -16.54 -4.93
CA ALA A 25 13.79 -17.33 -3.99
C ALA A 25 12.85 -17.95 -2.95
N LYS A 26 13.03 -19.25 -2.69
CA LYS A 26 12.22 -20.00 -1.73
C LYS A 26 13.11 -20.88 -0.87
N GLY A 27 13.18 -20.55 0.42
CA GLY A 27 13.75 -21.41 1.45
C GLY A 27 12.68 -22.29 2.10
N SER A 28 13.10 -23.11 3.07
CA SER A 28 12.19 -23.94 3.87
C SER A 28 11.18 -23.09 4.68
N ARG A 29 11.62 -21.92 5.16
CA ARG A 29 10.84 -21.01 6.00
C ARG A 29 10.60 -19.63 5.40
N THR A 30 11.24 -19.30 4.27
CA THR A 30 11.18 -17.96 3.66
C THR A 30 10.79 -18.02 2.20
N ALA A 31 10.10 -17.00 1.72
CA ALA A 31 9.86 -16.80 0.30
C ALA A 31 9.91 -15.32 -0.05
N LEU A 32 10.63 -14.98 -1.13
CA LEU A 32 10.63 -13.66 -1.73
C LEU A 32 9.86 -13.72 -3.04
N ARG A 33 8.82 -12.89 -3.19
CA ARG A 33 7.92 -12.91 -4.33
C ARG A 33 7.76 -11.51 -4.92
N PRO A 34 7.69 -11.37 -6.25
CA PRO A 34 7.14 -10.16 -6.83
C PRO A 34 5.63 -10.10 -6.56
N TYR A 35 5.08 -8.90 -6.47
CA TYR A 35 3.65 -8.67 -6.38
C TYR A 35 3.19 -7.52 -7.27
N ALA A 36 1.89 -7.51 -7.56
CA ALA A 36 1.17 -6.39 -8.14
C ALA A 36 -0.01 -6.01 -7.23
N GLU A 37 -0.21 -4.72 -7.03
CA GLU A 37 -1.19 -4.17 -6.09
C GLU A 37 -1.92 -2.97 -6.72
N PRO A 38 -3.07 -3.18 -7.38
CA PRO A 38 -3.95 -2.07 -7.74
C PRO A 38 -4.51 -1.42 -6.47
N GLN A 39 -4.57 -0.09 -6.46
CA GLN A 39 -5.03 0.69 -5.32
C GLN A 39 -6.06 1.74 -5.76
N LEU A 40 -7.04 1.97 -4.89
CA LEU A 40 -7.96 3.11 -4.93
C LEU A 40 -7.98 3.74 -3.53
N VAL A 41 -7.65 5.01 -3.46
CA VAL A 41 -7.55 5.78 -2.22
C VAL A 41 -8.56 6.90 -2.28
N LEU A 42 -9.37 7.03 -1.25
CA LEU A 42 -10.40 8.06 -1.13
C LEU A 42 -10.12 8.92 0.09
N ALA A 43 -10.15 10.25 -0.09
CA ALA A 43 -9.94 11.19 1.00
C ALA A 43 -10.98 12.31 0.93
N ARG A 44 -11.54 12.69 2.07
CA ARG A 44 -12.42 13.86 2.16
C ARG A 44 -11.59 15.07 2.59
N THR A 45 -11.68 16.14 1.83
CA THR A 45 -11.07 17.43 2.11
C THR A 45 -12.15 18.48 2.36
N PRO A 46 -11.94 19.44 3.27
CA PRO A 46 -12.85 20.56 3.46
C PRO A 46 -13.03 21.39 2.17
N ASP A 47 -11.95 21.63 1.42
CA ASP A 47 -11.95 22.59 0.31
C ASP A 47 -12.54 22.04 -0.99
N THR A 48 -12.34 20.76 -1.27
CA THR A 48 -12.73 20.14 -2.56
C THR A 48 -13.73 19.00 -2.42
N GLY A 49 -14.12 18.65 -1.19
CA GLY A 49 -15.00 17.51 -0.93
C GLY A 49 -14.27 16.19 -1.08
N LEU A 50 -14.87 15.24 -1.82
CA LEU A 50 -14.28 13.91 -2.03
C LEU A 50 -13.19 13.98 -3.11
N SER A 51 -11.97 13.61 -2.73
CA SER A 51 -10.84 13.41 -3.62
C SER A 51 -10.51 11.92 -3.72
N TRP A 52 -9.91 11.53 -4.84
CA TRP A 52 -9.47 10.16 -5.09
C TRP A 52 -8.03 10.12 -5.62
N GLU A 53 -7.40 8.97 -5.42
CA GLU A 53 -6.12 8.57 -5.99
C GLU A 53 -6.26 7.12 -6.46
N GLY A 54 -5.70 6.79 -7.62
CA GLY A 54 -5.76 5.43 -8.15
C GLY A 54 -4.52 5.09 -8.95
N GLY A 55 -4.09 3.83 -8.86
CA GLY A 55 -2.88 3.39 -9.54
C GLY A 55 -2.54 1.94 -9.30
N LEU A 56 -1.34 1.56 -9.72
CA LEU A 56 -0.84 0.19 -9.64
C LEU A 56 0.58 0.21 -9.09
N ASN A 57 0.78 -0.51 -7.99
CA ASN A 57 2.11 -0.72 -7.44
C ASN A 57 2.66 -2.08 -7.82
N LEU A 58 3.96 -2.11 -8.09
CA LEU A 58 4.75 -3.32 -8.23
C LEU A 58 5.80 -3.33 -7.13
N GLY A 59 6.17 -4.52 -6.67
CA GLY A 59 7.13 -4.61 -5.59
C GLY A 59 7.56 -6.03 -5.27
N LEU A 60 8.28 -6.14 -4.16
CA LEU A 60 8.74 -7.39 -3.59
C LEU A 60 8.10 -7.57 -2.22
N GLU A 61 7.61 -8.78 -1.96
CA GLU A 61 7.19 -9.21 -0.63
C GLU A 61 8.04 -10.37 -0.13
N GLY A 62 8.39 -10.30 1.15
CA GLY A 62 8.97 -11.38 1.93
C GLY A 62 7.92 -12.00 2.84
N GLU A 63 7.89 -13.33 2.88
CA GLU A 63 7.11 -14.10 3.84
C GLU A 63 8.06 -14.95 4.70
N TRP A 64 7.89 -14.88 6.02
CA TRP A 64 8.60 -15.74 6.98
C TRP A 64 7.59 -16.59 7.74
N ARG A 65 7.75 -17.92 7.65
CA ARG A 65 6.91 -18.89 8.36
C ARG A 65 7.39 -19.03 9.79
N ILE A 66 6.62 -18.49 10.72
CA ILE A 66 6.90 -18.63 12.16
C ILE A 66 6.35 -19.97 12.65
N THR A 67 5.11 -20.29 12.28
CA THR A 67 4.47 -21.59 12.53
C THR A 67 3.67 -22.02 11.29
N PRO A 68 3.12 -23.25 11.23
CA PRO A 68 2.24 -23.65 10.13
C PRO A 68 0.99 -22.77 9.96
N LYS A 69 0.58 -22.05 11.02
CA LYS A 69 -0.60 -21.18 11.03
C LYS A 69 -0.25 -19.69 11.07
N TRP A 70 1.00 -19.31 11.29
CA TRP A 70 1.40 -17.92 11.48
C TRP A 70 2.59 -17.53 10.62
N ARG A 71 2.46 -16.40 9.92
CA ARG A 71 3.46 -15.86 9.03
C ARG A 71 3.70 -14.39 9.33
N LEU A 72 4.96 -13.98 9.28
CA LEU A 72 5.37 -12.58 9.21
C LEU A 72 5.48 -12.17 7.73
N LEU A 73 5.04 -10.96 7.42
CA LEU A 73 4.98 -10.40 6.08
C LEU A 73 5.72 -9.07 6.05
N GLY A 74 6.57 -8.88 5.04
CA GLY A 74 7.21 -7.60 4.75
C GLY A 74 7.08 -7.30 3.26
N ALA A 75 6.89 -6.04 2.87
CA ALA A 75 6.83 -5.67 1.46
C ALA A 75 7.37 -4.26 1.22
N ILE A 76 8.02 -4.09 0.09
CA ILE A 76 8.40 -2.80 -0.47
C ILE A 76 7.90 -2.72 -1.90
N GLY A 77 7.39 -1.57 -2.31
CA GLY A 77 6.95 -1.38 -3.69
C GLY A 77 6.66 0.06 -4.02
N SER A 78 6.66 0.33 -5.31
CA SER A 78 6.37 1.64 -5.89
C SER A 78 5.55 1.47 -7.16
N GLY A 79 4.90 2.53 -7.59
CA GLY A 79 4.23 2.51 -8.87
C GLY A 79 3.52 3.81 -9.22
N PRO A 80 3.12 3.93 -10.49
CA PRO A 80 2.42 5.09 -11.00
C PRO A 80 0.99 5.17 -10.48
N HIS A 81 0.60 6.37 -10.08
CA HIS A 81 -0.72 6.74 -9.60
C HIS A 81 -1.16 8.06 -10.20
N TYR A 82 -2.48 8.26 -10.22
CA TYR A 82 -3.09 9.54 -10.54
C TYR A 82 -3.77 10.09 -9.29
N LEU A 83 -3.39 11.30 -8.88
CA LEU A 83 -3.89 12.02 -7.71
C LEU A 83 -4.84 13.14 -8.14
N ALA A 84 -6.10 13.08 -7.73
CA ALA A 84 -7.06 14.17 -7.96
C ALA A 84 -7.00 15.29 -6.91
N LEU A 85 -6.32 15.03 -5.78
CA LEU A 85 -6.22 15.94 -4.64
C LEU A 85 -5.53 17.25 -5.02
N ARG A 86 -6.11 18.37 -4.60
CA ARG A 86 -5.48 19.69 -4.71
C ARG A 86 -4.94 20.10 -3.34
N THR A 87 -3.63 20.31 -3.26
CA THR A 87 -2.95 20.78 -2.05
C THR A 87 -1.68 21.55 -2.42
N ARG A 88 -1.20 22.39 -1.51
CA ARG A 88 0.04 23.16 -1.56
C ARG A 88 1.28 22.28 -1.40
N LEU A 89 1.14 21.04 -0.90
CA LEU A 89 2.26 20.10 -0.81
C LEU A 89 2.54 19.40 -2.14
N GLN A 90 1.51 18.99 -2.85
CA GLN A 90 1.63 18.07 -3.97
C GLN A 90 0.69 18.47 -5.11
N ALA A 91 1.26 18.63 -6.31
CA ALA A 91 0.49 18.85 -7.52
C ALA A 91 -0.38 17.62 -7.82
N ARG A 92 -1.64 17.88 -8.19
CA ARG A 92 -2.53 16.87 -8.76
C ARG A 92 -1.96 16.31 -10.06
N GLY A 93 -2.37 15.11 -10.43
CA GLY A 93 -1.96 14.43 -11.65
C GLY A 93 -1.10 13.21 -11.36
N PHE A 94 -0.13 12.95 -12.24
CA PHE A 94 0.72 11.77 -12.12
C PHE A 94 1.68 11.88 -10.93
N ILE A 95 1.69 10.84 -10.10
CA ILE A 95 2.56 10.67 -8.93
C ILE A 95 3.09 9.23 -8.87
N PHE A 96 4.14 9.02 -8.09
CA PHE A 96 4.58 7.72 -7.60
C PHE A 96 4.11 7.50 -6.18
N SER A 97 3.76 6.25 -5.87
CA SER A 97 3.31 5.81 -4.54
C SER A 97 4.28 4.78 -3.98
N ASP A 98 5.20 5.24 -3.13
CA ASP A 98 6.22 4.42 -2.49
C ASP A 98 5.68 3.85 -1.17
N ASN A 99 5.82 2.54 -0.98
CA ASN A 99 5.19 1.83 0.12
C ASN A 99 6.20 0.94 0.84
N PHE A 100 6.19 1.01 2.16
CA PHE A 100 6.86 0.06 3.06
C PHE A 100 5.81 -0.57 3.97
N THR A 101 5.70 -1.89 3.97
CA THR A 101 4.68 -2.63 4.71
C THR A 101 5.31 -3.69 5.59
N LEU A 102 4.85 -3.78 6.84
CA LEU A 102 5.21 -4.85 7.77
C LEU A 102 3.93 -5.36 8.44
N GLY A 103 3.74 -6.68 8.48
CA GLY A 103 2.52 -7.25 9.01
C GLY A 103 2.62 -8.74 9.28
N THR A 104 1.46 -9.32 9.54
CA THR A 104 1.30 -10.71 9.94
C THR A 104 0.09 -11.33 9.23
N ALA A 105 0.12 -12.64 9.03
CA ALA A 105 -1.02 -13.41 8.59
C ALA A 105 -1.24 -14.68 9.42
N LEU A 106 -2.50 -14.95 9.73
CA LEU A 106 -2.97 -16.11 10.47
C LEU A 106 -3.86 -16.99 9.59
N ARG A 107 -3.57 -18.30 9.56
CA ARG A 107 -4.36 -19.28 8.82
C ARG A 107 -5.62 -19.64 9.59
N LEU A 108 -6.77 -19.43 8.97
CA LEU A 108 -8.07 -19.85 9.46
C LEU A 108 -8.32 -21.34 9.13
N PRO A 109 -9.21 -22.03 9.87
CA PRO A 109 -9.59 -23.42 9.57
C PRO A 109 -10.11 -23.62 8.14
N SER A 110 -10.76 -22.61 7.57
CA SER A 110 -11.23 -22.60 6.17
C SER A 110 -10.09 -22.62 5.12
N GLY A 111 -8.84 -22.47 5.55
CA GLY A 111 -7.67 -22.35 4.68
C GLY A 111 -7.39 -20.93 4.18
N LEU A 112 -8.28 -19.96 4.46
CA LEU A 112 -8.03 -18.54 4.24
C LEU A 112 -6.99 -18.01 5.24
N TRP A 113 -6.26 -16.97 4.84
CA TRP A 113 -5.35 -16.25 5.71
C TRP A 113 -5.94 -14.89 6.03
N LEU A 114 -6.15 -14.60 7.31
CA LEU A 114 -6.45 -13.26 7.78
C LEU A 114 -5.13 -12.52 7.97
N SER A 115 -5.00 -11.31 7.42
CA SER A 115 -3.78 -10.50 7.54
C SER A 115 -4.06 -9.13 8.13
N GLY A 116 -3.12 -8.67 8.95
CA GLY A 116 -3.05 -7.30 9.46
C GLY A 116 -1.66 -6.73 9.24
N ALA A 117 -1.55 -5.49 8.78
CA ALA A 117 -0.27 -4.86 8.50
C ALA A 117 -0.27 -3.37 8.78
N LEU A 118 0.89 -2.84 9.15
CA LEU A 118 1.18 -1.41 9.15
C LEU A 118 1.90 -1.05 7.86
N ARG A 119 1.52 0.07 7.28
CA ARG A 119 2.13 0.58 6.05
C ARG A 119 2.49 2.04 6.20
N PHE A 120 3.73 2.36 5.91
CA PHE A 120 4.17 3.72 5.59
C PHE A 120 4.07 3.91 4.07
N ARG A 121 3.57 5.07 3.65
CA ARG A 121 3.44 5.44 2.25
C ARG A 121 3.84 6.88 2.03
N HIS A 122 4.74 7.09 1.07
CA HIS A 122 5.10 8.41 0.57
C HIS A 122 4.57 8.56 -0.86
N ILE A 123 3.88 9.66 -1.16
CA ILE A 123 3.49 10.01 -2.54
C ILE A 123 4.19 11.28 -2.99
N SER A 124 4.75 11.28 -4.21
CA SER A 124 5.37 12.46 -4.83
C SER A 124 5.28 12.35 -6.36
N ASN A 125 5.49 13.43 -7.09
CA ASN A 125 5.60 13.39 -8.56
C ASN A 125 7.06 13.30 -9.05
N ALA A 126 8.01 12.94 -8.19
CA ALA A 126 9.43 12.87 -8.51
C ALA A 126 10.03 14.16 -9.12
N GLY A 127 9.42 15.32 -8.85
CA GLY A 127 9.84 16.61 -9.36
C GLY A 127 9.31 16.97 -10.75
N LEU A 128 8.43 16.13 -11.32
CA LEU A 128 7.83 16.36 -12.64
C LEU A 128 6.93 17.61 -12.69
N GLN A 129 6.38 18.04 -11.54
CA GLN A 129 5.52 19.21 -11.46
C GLN A 129 5.61 19.89 -10.10
N SER A 130 5.51 21.22 -10.06
CA SER A 130 5.41 21.95 -8.80
C SER A 130 3.96 22.18 -8.37
N PRO A 131 3.61 22.09 -7.07
CA PRO A 131 4.49 21.72 -5.94
C PRO A 131 4.78 20.21 -5.84
N ASN A 132 5.92 19.85 -5.24
CA ASN A 132 6.34 18.45 -5.01
C ASN A 132 7.06 18.28 -3.66
N LYS A 133 6.38 18.59 -2.56
CA LYS A 133 6.88 18.34 -1.20
C LYS A 133 6.61 16.91 -0.74
N GLY A 134 5.72 16.22 -1.44
CA GLY A 134 5.25 14.88 -1.09
C GLY A 134 4.22 14.88 0.05
N ILE A 135 3.58 13.74 0.24
CA ILE A 135 2.63 13.50 1.34
C ILE A 135 2.89 12.12 1.94
N ASP A 136 3.17 12.10 3.23
CA ASP A 136 3.40 10.87 3.99
C ASP A 136 2.12 10.36 4.65
N ASN A 137 1.97 9.04 4.75
CA ASN A 137 0.79 8.42 5.33
C ASN A 137 1.15 7.14 6.06
N TRP A 138 0.44 6.90 7.16
CA TRP A 138 0.43 5.63 7.86
C TRP A 138 -0.94 4.98 7.70
N PHE A 139 -0.95 3.72 7.30
CA PHE A 139 -2.14 2.90 7.15
C PHE A 139 -2.08 1.69 8.07
N LEU A 140 -3.24 1.35 8.63
CA LEU A 140 -3.53 0.02 9.15
C LEU A 140 -4.31 -0.74 8.07
N LEU A 141 -3.73 -1.82 7.58
CA LEU A 141 -4.33 -2.67 6.56
C LEU A 141 -4.88 -3.93 7.20
N LEU A 142 -6.11 -4.28 6.83
CA LEU A 142 -6.76 -5.54 7.19
C LEU A 142 -7.26 -6.19 5.91
N GLY A 143 -7.12 -7.51 5.81
CA GLY A 143 -7.56 -8.20 4.61
C GLY A 143 -7.46 -9.72 4.70
N PHE A 144 -7.96 -10.37 3.65
CA PHE A 144 -7.92 -11.80 3.49
C PHE A 144 -7.02 -12.18 2.31
N ARG A 145 -6.26 -13.26 2.46
CA ARG A 145 -5.46 -13.86 1.39
C ARG A 145 -5.89 -15.30 1.19
N LYS A 146 -5.99 -15.72 -0.06
CA LYS A 146 -6.21 -17.12 -0.44
C LYS A 146 -5.01 -17.58 -1.27
N ALA A 147 -4.42 -18.71 -0.91
CA ALA A 147 -3.46 -19.34 -1.80
C ALA A 147 -4.22 -19.80 -3.05
N LEU A 148 -3.83 -19.31 -4.22
CA LEU A 148 -4.27 -19.94 -5.46
C LEU A 148 -3.42 -21.19 -5.66
N ASN A 149 -4.02 -22.35 -5.45
CA ASN A 149 -3.45 -23.60 -5.91
C ASN A 149 -3.41 -23.52 -7.45
N ARG A 150 -2.24 -23.75 -8.02
CA ARG A 150 -2.05 -24.11 -9.43
C ARG A 150 -1.69 -25.58 -9.45
#